data_AF-A0A6A6FMY4-F1
#
_entry.id   AF-A0A6A6FMY4-F1
#
_cell.length_a   1.000
_cell.length_b   1.000
_cell.length_c   1.000
_cell.angle_alpha   90.00
_cell.angle_beta   90.00
_cell.angle_gamma   90.00
#
_symmetry.space_group_name_H-M   'P 1'
#
loop_
_entity.id
_entity.type
_entity.pdbx_description
1 polymer ?
#
loop_
_entity_poly.entity_id
_entity_poly.type
_entity_poly.pdbx_seq_one_letter_code
_entity_poly.pdbx_strand_id
1 'polypeptide(L)'
;MKPTIATVFLIACISTTHAWSGGPYYNGGSDGDSRNDDSDSSYSSNGYQGFGGQGFFSDSYSTKVIAHAVLATIAFGFLFPAGGILIRLASFRGLWVVHAVWQLLAYALYIAAFALGVYLVRTGPRNMLHDPHPIIGIVLLGLLFFQPFSGLLHHFLFRKHLRRTLWSYLHLWLGRIVVTLGIINGGLGLRLARRMPFGRPSDGAIIGYGVAAGFMWLLYVLSAIIGERRRSRVREQAVAQNPTSRKVYASSKTSSDANEGRYA
;
A
#
# COMPACT_ATOMS: atom_id res chain seq x y z
N MET A 1 -4.18 -8.75 -27.65
CA MET A 1 -3.11 -8.25 -26.76
C MET A 1 -3.45 -8.69 -25.34
N LYS A 2 -2.60 -9.49 -24.67
CA LYS A 2 -2.89 -9.98 -23.31
C LYS A 2 -2.64 -8.84 -22.31
N PRO A 3 -3.63 -8.40 -21.51
CA PRO A 3 -3.40 -7.34 -20.54
C PRO A 3 -2.37 -7.82 -19.51
N THR A 4 -1.40 -6.97 -19.18
CA THR A 4 -0.43 -7.30 -18.13
C THR A 4 -1.13 -7.24 -16.77
N ILE A 5 -0.66 -8.03 -15.81
CA ILE A 5 -1.23 -8.11 -14.45
C ILE A 5 -1.29 -6.71 -13.78
N ALA A 6 -0.33 -5.84 -14.09
CA ALA A 6 -0.32 -4.44 -13.65
C ALA A 6 -1.49 -3.64 -14.24
N THR A 7 -1.84 -3.85 -15.51
CA THR A 7 -2.98 -3.19 -16.16
C THR A 7 -4.31 -3.69 -15.60
N VAL A 8 -4.45 -4.98 -15.30
CA VAL A 8 -5.66 -5.53 -14.65
C VAL A 8 -5.83 -4.98 -13.22
N PHE A 9 -4.74 -4.84 -12.47
CA PHE A 9 -4.76 -4.29 -11.12
C PHE A 9 -5.07 -2.79 -11.10
N LEU A 10 -4.47 -2.03 -12.03
CA LEU A 10 -4.74 -0.60 -12.19
C LEU A 10 -6.17 -0.36 -12.68
N ILE A 11 -6.69 -1.21 -13.56
CA ILE A 11 -8.11 -1.21 -13.95
C ILE A 11 -9.01 -1.59 -12.78
N ALA A 12 -8.65 -2.53 -11.90
CA ALA A 12 -9.45 -2.85 -10.72
C ALA A 12 -9.48 -1.67 -9.71
N CYS A 13 -8.35 -1.00 -9.50
CA CYS A 13 -8.27 0.22 -8.68
C CYS A 13 -9.03 1.40 -9.30
N ILE A 14 -9.01 1.56 -10.63
CA ILE A 14 -9.83 2.53 -11.34
C ILE A 14 -11.30 2.10 -11.35
N SER A 15 -11.61 0.81 -11.40
CA SER A 15 -12.97 0.27 -11.35
C SER A 15 -13.67 0.55 -10.03
N THR A 16 -12.91 0.56 -8.92
CA THR A 16 -13.42 1.04 -7.64
C THR A 16 -13.76 2.53 -7.61
N THR A 17 -13.21 3.35 -8.53
CA THR A 17 -13.65 4.75 -8.68
C THR A 17 -15.00 4.88 -9.36
N HIS A 18 -15.36 3.97 -10.28
CA HIS A 18 -16.70 3.93 -10.90
C HIS A 18 -17.75 3.35 -9.94
N ALA A 19 -17.33 2.53 -8.98
CA ALA A 19 -18.21 1.95 -7.97
C ALA A 19 -18.65 2.95 -6.89
N TRP A 20 -18.07 4.16 -6.83
CA TRP A 20 -18.53 5.23 -5.93
C TRP A 20 -19.74 5.99 -6.51
N SER A 21 -19.93 6.03 -7.83
CA SER A 21 -20.98 6.84 -8.47
C SER A 21 -22.36 6.16 -8.56
N GLY A 22 -22.57 5.04 -7.87
CA GLY A 22 -23.74 4.17 -8.08
C GLY A 22 -24.52 3.77 -6.83
N GLY A 23 -24.54 4.59 -5.79
CA GLY A 23 -25.39 4.34 -4.61
C GLY A 23 -26.87 4.71 -4.89
N PRO A 24 -27.85 3.88 -4.50
CA PRO A 24 -29.27 4.13 -4.80
C PRO A 24 -29.78 5.35 -4.03
N TYR A 25 -30.40 6.28 -4.75
CA TYR A 25 -31.11 7.43 -4.21
C TYR A 25 -32.26 6.95 -3.32
N TYR A 26 -32.12 7.11 -2.01
CA TYR A 26 -33.27 7.05 -1.09
C TYR A 26 -34.07 8.34 -1.28
N ASN A 27 -35.07 8.28 -2.16
CA ASN A 27 -36.10 9.31 -2.28
C ASN A 27 -37.06 9.14 -1.09
N GLY A 28 -36.83 9.91 -0.02
CA GLY A 28 -37.78 10.06 1.07
C GLY A 28 -38.95 10.92 0.62
N GLY A 29 -39.96 10.28 0.03
CA GLY A 29 -41.23 10.92 -0.29
C GLY A 29 -41.91 11.39 0.99
N SER A 30 -41.97 12.71 1.18
CA SER A 30 -42.90 13.35 2.10
C SER A 30 -44.15 13.69 1.28
N ASP A 31 -45.26 13.03 1.62
CA ASP A 31 -46.56 13.33 1.07
C ASP A 31 -46.97 14.76 1.46
N GLY A 32 -47.10 15.61 0.45
CA GLY A 32 -47.58 16.97 0.58
C GLY A 32 -48.33 17.34 -0.69
N ASP A 33 -49.66 17.17 -0.63
CA ASP A 33 -50.62 17.62 -1.64
C ASP A 33 -50.41 19.10 -1.99
N SER A 34 -50.35 19.42 -3.29
CA SER A 34 -50.92 20.62 -3.89
C SER A 34 -50.93 20.52 -5.42
N ARG A 35 -52.11 20.78 -5.99
CA ARG A 35 -52.45 20.76 -7.41
C ARG A 35 -51.88 21.98 -8.14
N ASN A 36 -51.38 21.80 -9.36
CA ASN A 36 -51.90 22.35 -10.63
C ASN A 36 -50.83 22.54 -11.73
N ASP A 37 -51.34 22.34 -12.94
CA ASP A 37 -50.99 22.88 -14.25
C ASP A 37 -49.98 22.17 -15.18
N ASP A 38 -50.56 21.83 -16.34
CA ASP A 38 -50.00 21.30 -17.56
C ASP A 38 -48.84 22.14 -18.12
N SER A 39 -47.81 21.47 -18.65
CA SER A 39 -47.24 21.83 -19.96
C SER A 39 -46.30 20.74 -20.46
N ASP A 40 -46.70 20.18 -21.58
CA ASP A 40 -45.94 19.27 -22.43
C ASP A 40 -44.61 19.92 -22.89
N SER A 41 -43.49 19.24 -22.67
CA SER A 41 -42.26 19.47 -23.44
C SER A 41 -41.37 18.24 -23.40
N SER A 42 -41.56 17.41 -24.41
CA SER A 42 -40.68 16.32 -24.79
C SER A 42 -39.26 16.85 -25.10
N TYR A 43 -38.33 16.69 -24.16
CA TYR A 43 -36.89 16.80 -24.43
C TYR A 43 -36.22 15.44 -24.20
N SER A 44 -36.06 14.71 -25.30
CA SER A 44 -35.07 13.64 -25.41
C SER A 44 -33.68 14.27 -25.32
N SER A 45 -32.94 13.94 -24.27
CA SER A 45 -31.53 14.28 -24.11
C SER A 45 -30.78 13.03 -23.67
N ASN A 46 -30.36 12.26 -24.66
CA ASN A 46 -29.29 11.29 -24.50
C ASN A 46 -27.97 12.05 -24.75
N GLY A 47 -27.30 12.49 -23.69
CA GLY A 47 -26.12 13.32 -23.81
C GLY A 47 -25.34 13.42 -22.52
N TYR A 48 -24.32 12.57 -22.40
CA TYR A 48 -23.09 12.74 -21.61
C TYR A 48 -22.99 14.06 -20.82
N GLN A 49 -23.19 14.02 -19.50
CA GLN A 49 -22.82 15.13 -18.62
C GLN A 49 -21.60 14.73 -17.79
N GLY A 50 -20.44 15.11 -18.31
CA GLY A 50 -19.27 15.40 -17.51
C GLY A 50 -19.43 16.75 -16.79
N PHE A 51 -18.66 16.89 -15.70
CA PHE A 51 -18.18 18.15 -15.14
C PHE A 51 -19.23 19.23 -14.77
N GLY A 52 -19.65 19.23 -13.51
CA GLY A 52 -19.98 20.46 -12.77
C GLY A 52 -21.39 20.58 -12.19
N GLY A 53 -21.48 20.55 -10.85
CA GLY A 53 -22.30 21.48 -10.08
C GLY A 53 -23.75 21.11 -9.76
N GLN A 54 -23.97 20.35 -8.68
CA GLN A 54 -25.18 20.49 -7.87
C GLN A 54 -24.94 20.04 -6.40
N GLY A 55 -24.50 20.97 -5.54
CA GLY A 55 -24.43 20.77 -4.08
C GLY A 55 -23.23 21.45 -3.39
N PHE A 56 -23.23 22.78 -3.30
CA PHE A 56 -22.04 23.60 -2.94
C PHE A 56 -21.36 23.35 -1.57
N PHE A 57 -21.93 22.56 -0.65
CA PHE A 57 -21.23 22.11 0.57
C PHE A 57 -21.00 20.58 0.66
N SER A 58 -21.72 19.79 -0.15
CA SER A 58 -21.68 18.32 -0.16
C SER A 58 -20.64 17.75 -1.13
N ASP A 59 -20.43 18.41 -2.27
CA ASP A 59 -19.50 17.95 -3.32
C ASP A 59 -18.04 18.07 -2.86
N SER A 60 -17.65 19.24 -2.33
CA SER A 60 -16.26 19.51 -1.98
C SER A 60 -15.70 18.59 -0.88
N TYR A 61 -16.51 18.20 0.11
CA TYR A 61 -16.05 17.31 1.18
C TYR A 61 -15.98 15.87 0.69
N SER A 62 -17.03 15.39 0.01
CA SER A 62 -17.08 14.04 -0.55
C SER A 62 -15.94 13.80 -1.53
N THR A 63 -15.69 14.71 -2.48
CA THR A 63 -14.55 14.64 -3.42
C THR A 63 -13.21 14.53 -2.71
N LYS A 64 -13.02 15.24 -1.59
CA LYS A 64 -11.79 15.16 -0.79
C LYS A 64 -11.66 13.81 -0.07
N VAL A 65 -12.75 13.23 0.42
CA VAL A 65 -12.75 11.86 0.94
C VAL A 65 -12.35 10.88 -0.16
N ILE A 66 -12.87 11.04 -1.38
CA ILE A 66 -12.50 10.23 -2.54
C ILE A 66 -11.02 10.33 -2.84
N ALA A 67 -10.53 11.56 -3.02
CA ALA A 67 -9.13 11.78 -3.35
C ALA A 67 -8.21 11.24 -2.25
N HIS A 68 -8.55 11.39 -0.96
CA HIS A 68 -7.79 10.81 0.14
C HIS A 68 -7.70 9.28 0.01
N ALA A 69 -8.86 8.62 -0.16
CA ALA A 69 -8.93 7.17 -0.26
C ALA A 69 -8.17 6.63 -1.47
N VAL A 70 -8.31 7.26 -2.64
CA VAL A 70 -7.63 6.87 -3.89
C VAL A 70 -6.12 7.04 -3.75
N LEU A 71 -5.65 8.21 -3.31
CA LEU A 71 -4.21 8.48 -3.16
C LEU A 71 -3.57 7.54 -2.13
N ALA A 72 -4.22 7.33 -0.98
CA ALA A 72 -3.74 6.42 0.05
C ALA A 72 -3.70 4.97 -0.44
N THR A 73 -4.72 4.53 -1.19
CA THR A 73 -4.80 3.18 -1.76
C THR A 73 -3.75 2.96 -2.84
N ILE A 74 -3.50 3.94 -3.71
CA ILE A 74 -2.42 3.84 -4.71
C ILE A 74 -1.07 3.74 -4.01
N ALA A 75 -0.82 4.57 -2.99
CA ALA A 75 0.44 4.56 -2.27
C ALA A 75 0.69 3.24 -1.53
N PHE A 76 -0.23 2.84 -0.65
CA PHE A 76 -0.05 1.67 0.24
C PHE A 76 -0.56 0.35 -0.33
N GLY A 77 -1.62 0.37 -1.12
CA GLY A 77 -2.17 -0.81 -1.77
C GLY A 77 -1.36 -1.27 -2.98
N PHE A 78 -0.57 -0.38 -3.60
CA PHE A 78 0.19 -0.70 -4.81
C PHE A 78 1.65 -0.25 -4.79
N LEU A 79 1.94 1.05 -4.74
CA LEU A 79 3.29 1.56 -5.03
C LEU A 79 4.35 1.09 -4.02
N PHE A 80 4.08 1.21 -2.71
CA PHE A 80 5.03 0.75 -1.68
C PHE A 80 5.29 -0.77 -1.74
N PRO A 81 4.24 -1.64 -1.80
CA PRO A 81 4.43 -3.06 -2.04
C PRO A 81 5.20 -3.36 -3.33
N ALA A 82 4.85 -2.71 -4.45
CA ALA A 82 5.48 -2.93 -5.75
C ALA A 82 6.97 -2.55 -5.74
N GLY A 83 7.32 -1.41 -5.16
CA GLY A 83 8.72 -0.98 -4.99
C GLY A 83 9.52 -1.97 -4.14
N GLY A 84 8.90 -2.51 -3.09
CA GLY A 84 9.49 -3.54 -2.23
C GLY A 84 9.65 -4.91 -2.89
N ILE A 85 8.74 -5.30 -3.79
CA ILE A 85 8.86 -6.53 -4.61
C ILE A 85 9.97 -6.35 -5.64
N LEU A 86 10.00 -5.20 -6.32
CA LEU A 86 10.95 -4.88 -7.40
C LEU A 86 12.40 -5.06 -6.94
N ILE A 87 12.78 -4.48 -5.80
CA ILE A 87 14.15 -4.56 -5.25
C ILE A 87 14.54 -5.98 -4.81
N ARG A 88 13.58 -6.89 -4.63
CA ARG A 88 13.82 -8.28 -4.20
C ARG A 88 13.92 -9.26 -5.37
N LEU A 89 13.12 -9.05 -6.41
CA LEU A 89 13.02 -9.99 -7.53
C LEU A 89 13.88 -9.60 -8.72
N ALA A 90 13.99 -8.30 -9.02
CA ALA A 90 14.81 -7.84 -10.14
C ALA A 90 16.31 -7.85 -9.81
N SER A 91 17.15 -7.91 -10.83
CA SER A 91 18.61 -7.89 -10.69
C SER A 91 19.24 -7.22 -11.90
N PHE A 92 19.46 -5.91 -11.84
CA PHE A 92 20.16 -5.13 -12.85
C PHE A 92 20.90 -3.94 -12.23
N ARG A 93 21.81 -3.32 -13.01
CA ARG A 93 22.66 -2.23 -12.54
C ARG A 93 21.81 -0.96 -12.35
N GLY A 94 21.85 -0.37 -11.16
CA GLY A 94 21.04 0.82 -10.81
C GLY A 94 19.66 0.53 -10.22
N LEU A 95 19.31 -0.73 -9.97
CA LEU A 95 18.02 -1.12 -9.36
C LEU A 95 17.71 -0.38 -8.04
N TRP A 96 18.73 -0.09 -7.22
CA TRP A 96 18.54 0.64 -5.96
C TRP A 96 18.07 2.09 -6.18
N VAL A 97 18.50 2.75 -7.27
CA VAL A 97 18.05 4.11 -7.64
C VAL A 97 16.60 4.05 -8.08
N VAL A 98 16.25 3.08 -8.93
CA VAL A 98 14.86 2.86 -9.36
C VAL A 98 13.97 2.63 -8.15
N HIS A 99 14.39 1.79 -7.21
CA HIS A 99 13.69 1.60 -5.94
C HIS A 99 13.55 2.90 -5.16
N ALA A 100 14.64 3.66 -4.97
CA ALA A 100 14.59 4.91 -4.21
C ALA A 100 13.63 5.94 -4.82
N VAL A 101 13.69 6.15 -6.15
CA VAL A 101 12.80 7.07 -6.87
C VAL A 101 11.35 6.61 -6.79
N TRP A 102 11.10 5.31 -6.99
CA TRP A 102 9.76 4.72 -6.88
C TRP A 102 9.16 4.89 -5.49
N GLN A 103 9.95 4.65 -4.44
CA GLN A 103 9.50 4.84 -3.05
C GLN A 103 9.29 6.32 -2.71
N LEU A 104 10.09 7.23 -3.27
CA LEU A 104 9.91 8.67 -3.08
C LEU A 104 8.62 9.17 -3.73
N LEU A 105 8.27 8.66 -4.92
CA LEU A 105 6.99 8.93 -5.56
C LEU A 105 5.81 8.44 -4.71
N ALA A 106 5.89 7.20 -4.20
CA ALA A 106 4.88 6.64 -3.32
C ALA A 106 4.73 7.48 -2.03
N TYR A 107 5.85 7.95 -1.48
CA TYR A 107 5.88 8.79 -0.29
C TYR A 107 5.23 10.16 -0.54
N ALA A 108 5.53 10.81 -1.67
CA ALA A 108 4.91 12.07 -2.04
C ALA A 108 3.38 11.96 -2.19
N LEU A 109 2.91 10.88 -2.84
CA LEU A 109 1.47 10.57 -2.94
C LEU A 109 0.84 10.36 -1.56
N TYR A 110 1.52 9.65 -0.66
CA TYR A 110 1.01 9.45 0.70
C TYR A 110 0.99 10.73 1.52
N ILE A 111 1.97 11.63 1.36
CA ILE A 111 1.93 12.96 2.01
C ILE A 111 0.70 13.74 1.54
N ALA A 112 0.41 13.74 0.24
CA ALA A 112 -0.79 14.39 -0.29
C ALA A 112 -2.08 13.77 0.28
N ALA A 113 -2.15 12.43 0.31
CA ALA A 113 -3.27 11.72 0.94
C ALA A 113 -3.41 12.09 2.42
N PHE A 114 -2.31 12.08 3.18
CA PHE A 114 -2.30 12.39 4.60
C PHE A 114 -2.72 13.84 4.88
N ALA A 115 -2.21 14.81 4.12
CA ALA A 115 -2.61 16.21 4.22
C ALA A 115 -4.12 16.39 4.03
N LEU A 116 -4.69 15.64 3.08
CA LEU A 116 -6.13 15.61 2.87
C LEU A 116 -6.89 14.96 4.03
N GLY A 117 -6.36 13.89 4.61
CA GLY A 117 -6.90 13.27 5.82
C GLY A 117 -6.93 14.23 7.02
N VAL A 118 -5.86 15.01 7.22
CA VAL A 118 -5.81 16.06 8.25
C VAL A 118 -6.87 17.13 8.00
N TYR A 119 -7.04 17.56 6.75
CA TYR A 119 -8.09 18.52 6.38
C TYR A 119 -9.49 17.96 6.68
N LEU A 120 -9.76 16.71 6.31
CA LEU A 120 -11.05 16.05 6.53
C LEU A 120 -11.37 15.94 8.03
N VAL A 121 -10.39 15.57 8.84
CA VAL A 121 -10.59 15.47 10.30
C VAL A 121 -10.83 16.84 10.94
N ARG A 122 -10.20 17.91 10.43
CA ARG A 122 -10.40 19.29 10.94
C ARG A 122 -11.73 19.91 10.53
N THR A 123 -12.25 19.54 9.36
CA THR A 123 -13.45 20.16 8.76
C THR A 123 -14.70 19.27 8.85
N GLY A 124 -14.52 18.00 9.17
CA GLY A 124 -15.59 17.02 9.27
C GLY A 124 -16.24 16.94 10.66
N PRO A 125 -17.19 16.00 10.82
CA PRO A 125 -17.82 15.68 12.10
C PRO A 125 -16.83 15.56 13.27
N ARG A 126 -17.20 16.12 14.44
CA ARG A 126 -16.41 16.02 15.67
C ARG A 126 -16.18 14.54 16.04
N ASN A 127 -14.96 14.21 16.49
CA ASN A 127 -14.51 12.92 17.07
C ASN A 127 -13.83 11.88 16.16
N MET A 128 -13.44 12.20 14.91
CA MET A 128 -12.71 11.22 14.08
C MET A 128 -11.30 10.86 14.55
N LEU A 129 -10.65 11.72 15.35
CA LEU A 129 -9.29 11.48 15.84
C LEU A 129 -9.19 10.28 16.81
N HIS A 130 -10.30 9.85 17.39
CA HIS A 130 -10.34 8.67 18.26
C HIS A 130 -10.50 7.36 17.48
N ASP A 131 -10.79 7.41 16.17
CA ASP A 131 -10.81 6.20 15.37
C ASP A 131 -9.38 5.67 15.15
N PRO A 132 -9.20 4.34 15.08
CA PRO A 132 -7.89 3.74 14.83
C PRO A 132 -7.25 4.20 13.51
N HIS A 133 -8.06 4.55 12.49
CA HIS A 133 -7.55 4.86 11.16
C HIS A 133 -6.67 6.13 11.12
N PRO A 134 -7.12 7.30 11.62
CA PRO A 134 -6.26 8.48 11.70
C PRO A 134 -5.03 8.29 12.59
N ILE A 135 -5.17 7.59 13.73
CA ILE A 135 -4.06 7.33 14.65
C ILE A 135 -2.97 6.49 13.94
N ILE A 136 -3.35 5.37 13.32
CA ILE A 136 -2.42 4.53 12.57
C ILE A 136 -1.84 5.30 11.38
N GLY A 137 -2.63 6.13 10.70
CA GLY A 137 -2.17 7.00 9.61
C GLY A 137 -1.03 7.94 10.02
N ILE A 138 -1.14 8.56 11.21
CA ILE A 138 -0.09 9.41 11.80
C ILE A 138 1.16 8.60 12.11
N VAL A 139 1.01 7.43 12.74
CA VAL A 139 2.12 6.53 13.04
C VAL A 139 2.83 6.10 11.75
N LEU A 140 2.09 5.76 10.70
CA LEU A 140 2.64 5.40 9.39
C LEU A 140 3.46 6.52 8.77
N LEU A 141 2.99 7.77 8.85
CA LEU A 141 3.75 8.92 8.35
C LEU A 141 5.07 9.09 9.13
N GLY A 142 5.00 8.99 10.47
CA GLY A 142 6.19 9.05 11.32
C GLY A 142 7.20 7.96 10.98
N LEU A 143 6.75 6.71 10.82
CA LEU A 143 7.63 5.59 10.45
C LEU A 143 8.21 5.75 9.03
N LEU A 144 7.40 6.22 8.07
CA LEU A 144 7.85 6.49 6.70
C LEU A 144 8.91 7.59 6.63
N PHE A 145 8.84 8.59 7.49
CA PHE A 145 9.85 9.66 7.53
C PHE A 145 11.27 9.12 7.78
N PHE A 146 11.41 8.08 8.60
CA PHE A 146 12.71 7.45 8.89
C PHE A 146 13.16 6.44 7.81
N GLN A 147 12.29 6.03 6.88
CA GLN A 147 12.62 5.05 5.84
C GLN A 147 13.69 5.54 4.84
N PRO A 148 13.61 6.75 4.25
CA PRO A 148 14.63 7.24 3.32
C PRO A 148 16.01 7.40 3.99
N PHE A 149 16.05 7.93 5.21
CA PHE A 149 17.30 8.12 5.96
C PHE A 149 17.97 6.78 6.26
N SER A 150 17.21 5.82 6.80
CA SER A 150 17.72 4.47 7.07
C SER A 150 18.12 3.73 5.79
N GLY A 151 17.39 3.90 4.68
CA GLY A 151 17.71 3.30 3.39
C GLY A 151 18.99 3.85 2.77
N LEU A 152 19.20 5.17 2.84
CA LEU A 152 20.42 5.81 2.35
C LEU A 152 21.63 5.37 3.18
N LEU A 153 21.49 5.39 4.51
CA LEU A 153 22.54 4.94 5.43
C LEU A 153 22.86 3.45 5.25
N HIS A 154 21.82 2.61 5.06
CA HIS A 154 22.01 1.20 4.71
C HIS A 154 22.86 1.03 3.45
N HIS A 155 22.56 1.77 2.38
CA HIS A 155 23.30 1.67 1.13
C HIS A 155 24.76 2.12 1.30
N PHE A 156 25.02 3.26 1.95
CA PHE A 156 26.38 3.74 2.22
C PHE A 156 27.19 2.76 3.09
N LEU A 157 26.61 2.26 4.17
CA LEU A 157 27.31 1.36 5.09
C LEU A 157 27.52 -0.03 4.47
N PHE A 158 26.58 -0.53 3.66
CA PHE A 158 26.72 -1.80 2.96
C PHE A 158 27.84 -1.73 1.91
N ARG A 159 27.98 -0.60 1.21
CA ARG A 159 29.10 -0.37 0.27
C ARG A 159 30.45 -0.32 0.99
N LYS A 160 30.49 0.22 2.22
CA LYS A 160 31.74 0.39 3.00
C LYS A 160 32.17 -0.87 3.76
N HIS A 161 31.24 -1.64 4.32
CA HIS A 161 31.56 -2.75 5.24
C HIS A 161 31.24 -4.14 4.68
N LEU A 162 30.57 -4.24 3.51
CA LEU A 162 30.12 -5.49 2.88
C LEU A 162 29.35 -6.44 3.82
N ARG A 163 28.82 -5.91 4.93
CA ARG A 163 28.10 -6.63 5.99
C ARG A 163 26.80 -5.92 6.33
N ARG A 164 25.80 -6.68 6.81
CA ARG A 164 24.56 -6.10 7.32
C ARG A 164 24.88 -5.31 8.59
N THR A 165 24.54 -4.03 8.60
CA THR A 165 24.61 -3.17 9.78
C THR A 165 23.25 -3.12 10.45
N LEU A 166 23.16 -2.60 11.67
CA LEU A 166 21.87 -2.46 12.39
C LEU A 166 20.84 -1.69 11.55
N TRP A 167 21.29 -0.67 10.81
CA TRP A 167 20.48 0.10 9.87
C TRP A 167 19.89 -0.73 8.72
N SER A 168 20.60 -1.77 8.27
CA SER A 168 20.09 -2.73 7.29
C SER A 168 18.88 -3.48 7.83
N TYR A 169 18.95 -3.96 9.07
CA TYR A 169 17.87 -4.70 9.69
C TYR A 169 16.68 -3.78 9.99
N LEU A 170 16.94 -2.58 10.51
CA LEU A 170 15.91 -1.59 10.77
C LEU A 170 15.14 -1.23 9.49
N HIS A 171 15.84 -0.90 8.41
CA HIS A 171 15.20 -0.55 7.13
C HIS A 171 14.31 -1.69 6.60
N LEU A 172 14.81 -2.94 6.63
CA LEU A 172 14.11 -4.12 6.14
C LEU A 172 12.89 -4.49 6.98
N TRP A 173 12.98 -4.47 8.31
CA TRP A 173 11.87 -4.83 9.20
C TRP A 173 10.83 -3.71 9.26
N LEU A 174 11.27 -2.47 9.37
CA LEU A 174 10.38 -1.32 9.40
C LEU A 174 9.59 -1.21 8.09
N GLY A 175 10.21 -1.49 6.95
CA GLY A 175 9.51 -1.53 5.65
C GLY A 175 8.39 -2.59 5.60
N ARG A 176 8.60 -3.79 6.19
CA ARG A 176 7.58 -4.85 6.24
C ARG A 176 6.40 -4.47 7.12
N ILE A 177 6.69 -3.89 8.28
CA ILE A 177 5.69 -3.45 9.24
C ILE A 177 4.85 -2.32 8.62
N VAL A 178 5.50 -1.30 8.05
CA VAL A 178 4.84 -0.14 7.44
C VAL A 178 3.93 -0.54 6.28
N VAL A 179 4.38 -1.43 5.38
CA VAL A 179 3.55 -1.89 4.26
C VAL A 179 2.31 -2.65 4.77
N THR A 180 2.49 -3.55 5.73
CA THR A 180 1.39 -4.35 6.27
C THR A 180 0.38 -3.49 7.04
N LEU A 181 0.88 -2.61 7.92
CA LEU A 181 0.04 -1.68 8.66
C LEU A 181 -0.69 -0.70 7.73
N GLY A 182 -0.06 -0.25 6.64
CA GLY A 182 -0.68 0.62 5.66
C GLY A 182 -1.86 -0.03 4.94
N ILE A 183 -1.74 -1.30 4.55
CA ILE A 183 -2.83 -2.06 3.95
C ILE A 183 -3.97 -2.28 4.96
N ILE A 184 -3.65 -2.65 6.20
CA ILE A 184 -4.67 -2.75 7.25
C ILE A 184 -5.35 -1.40 7.48
N ASN A 185 -4.58 -0.31 7.49
CA ASN A 185 -5.09 1.03 7.69
C ASN A 185 -6.04 1.49 6.58
N GLY A 186 -5.79 1.11 5.31
CA GLY A 186 -6.73 1.38 4.22
C GLY A 186 -8.08 0.69 4.42
N GLY A 187 -8.08 -0.58 4.88
CA GLY A 187 -9.30 -1.29 5.27
C GLY A 187 -10.05 -0.62 6.43
N LEU A 188 -9.32 -0.15 7.45
CA LEU A 188 -9.90 0.64 8.55
C LEU A 188 -10.49 1.97 8.07
N GLY A 189 -9.86 2.62 7.08
CA GLY A 189 -10.35 3.84 6.44
C GLY A 189 -11.69 3.61 5.73
N LEU A 190 -11.83 2.51 4.98
CA LEU A 190 -13.10 2.12 4.37
C LEU A 190 -14.19 1.84 5.42
N ARG A 191 -13.84 1.19 6.54
CA ARG A 191 -14.76 0.97 7.66
C ARG A 191 -15.21 2.27 8.32
N LEU A 192 -14.32 3.26 8.43
CA LEU A 192 -14.66 4.60 8.89
C LEU A 192 -15.60 5.30 7.89
N ALA A 193 -15.26 5.27 6.60
CA ALA A 193 -16.07 5.89 5.55
C ALA A 193 -17.49 5.30 5.43
N ARG A 194 -17.68 4.00 5.70
CA ARG A 194 -19.03 3.38 5.76
C ARG A 194 -19.93 3.97 6.85
N ARG A 195 -19.35 4.43 7.96
CA ARG A 195 -20.09 5.00 9.11
C ARG A 195 -20.38 6.49 8.91
N MET A 196 -19.77 7.11 7.91
CA MET A 196 -19.94 8.53 7.61
C MET A 196 -21.19 8.77 6.75
N PRO A 197 -21.81 9.97 6.83
CA PRO A 197 -22.91 10.35 5.95
C PRO A 197 -22.41 10.74 4.54
N PHE A 198 -21.15 11.15 4.41
CA PHE A 198 -20.55 11.61 3.16
C PHE A 198 -19.42 10.67 2.71
N GLY A 199 -19.30 10.48 1.40
CA GLY A 199 -18.22 9.68 0.84
C GLY A 199 -18.27 8.19 1.21
N ARG A 200 -19.48 7.62 1.33
CA ARG A 200 -19.68 6.21 1.66
C ARG A 200 -19.21 5.32 0.49
N PRO A 201 -18.27 4.40 0.72
CA PRO A 201 -17.85 3.47 -0.32
C PRO A 201 -18.92 2.39 -0.54
N SER A 202 -19.17 2.03 -1.80
CA SER A 202 -20.08 0.93 -2.14
C SER A 202 -19.53 -0.42 -1.71
N ASP A 203 -20.40 -1.42 -1.54
CA ASP A 203 -19.95 -2.78 -1.18
C ASP A 203 -18.96 -3.34 -2.20
N GLY A 204 -19.15 -3.05 -3.49
CA GLY A 204 -18.20 -3.38 -4.55
C GLY A 204 -16.81 -2.74 -4.34
N ALA A 205 -16.74 -1.49 -3.88
CA ALA A 205 -15.47 -0.83 -3.58
C ALA A 205 -14.74 -1.47 -2.38
N ILE A 206 -15.47 -1.86 -1.32
CA ILE A 206 -14.86 -2.57 -0.19
C ILE A 206 -14.37 -3.95 -0.59
N ILE A 207 -15.18 -4.72 -1.32
CA ILE A 207 -14.80 -6.06 -1.79
C ILE A 207 -13.61 -5.95 -2.74
N GLY A 208 -13.65 -5.02 -3.70
CA GLY A 208 -12.58 -4.78 -4.65
C GLY A 208 -11.27 -4.42 -3.96
N TYR A 209 -11.31 -3.51 -2.97
CA TYR A 209 -10.14 -3.20 -2.16
C TYR A 209 -9.62 -4.44 -1.41
N GLY A 210 -10.50 -5.18 -0.73
CA GLY A 210 -10.10 -6.34 0.07
C GLY A 210 -9.40 -7.41 -0.77
N VAL A 211 -9.96 -7.75 -1.94
CA VAL A 211 -9.37 -8.72 -2.87
C VAL A 211 -8.04 -8.21 -3.42
N ALA A 212 -8.01 -6.97 -3.92
CA ALA A 212 -6.80 -6.39 -4.53
C ALA A 212 -5.67 -6.26 -3.51
N ALA A 213 -5.95 -5.66 -2.34
CA ALA A 213 -4.97 -5.45 -1.29
C ALA A 213 -4.48 -6.77 -0.68
N GLY A 214 -5.37 -7.76 -0.48
CA GLY A 214 -5.01 -9.09 -0.02
C GLY A 214 -4.10 -9.82 -1.01
N PHE A 215 -4.43 -9.78 -2.30
CA PHE A 215 -3.60 -10.36 -3.35
C PHE A 215 -2.22 -9.68 -3.43
N MET A 216 -2.18 -8.34 -3.40
CA MET A 216 -0.91 -7.61 -3.45
C MET A 216 -0.05 -7.85 -2.21
N TRP A 217 -0.66 -7.93 -1.03
CA TRP A 217 0.04 -8.28 0.20
C TRP A 217 0.62 -9.71 0.12
N LEU A 218 -0.13 -10.67 -0.42
CA LEU A 218 0.36 -12.03 -0.64
C LEU A 218 1.59 -12.03 -1.57
N LEU A 219 1.53 -11.33 -2.71
CA LEU A 219 2.68 -11.19 -3.61
C LEU A 219 3.88 -10.54 -2.90
N TYR A 220 3.65 -9.52 -2.09
CA TYR A 220 4.69 -8.87 -1.30
C TYR A 220 5.35 -9.84 -0.32
N VAL A 221 4.56 -10.60 0.46
CA VAL A 221 5.06 -11.60 1.41
C VAL A 221 5.84 -12.71 0.70
N LEU A 222 5.31 -13.25 -0.40
CA LEU A 222 6.00 -14.26 -1.20
C LEU A 222 7.34 -13.73 -1.73
N SER A 223 7.37 -12.50 -2.26
CA SER A 223 8.62 -11.87 -2.69
C SER A 223 9.61 -11.69 -1.54
N ALA A 224 9.12 -11.41 -0.33
CA ALA A 224 9.95 -11.26 0.85
C ALA A 224 10.61 -12.57 1.25
N ILE A 225 9.85 -13.67 1.23
CA ILE A 225 10.34 -15.02 1.53
C ILE A 225 11.35 -15.48 0.46
N ILE A 226 10.98 -15.36 -0.82
CA ILE A 226 11.85 -15.76 -1.95
C ILE A 226 13.16 -14.96 -1.93
N GLY A 227 13.07 -13.64 -1.73
CA GLY A 227 14.23 -12.76 -1.66
C GLY A 227 15.18 -13.10 -0.50
N GLU A 228 14.64 -13.47 0.67
CA GLU A 228 15.45 -13.91 1.81
C GLU A 228 16.14 -15.25 1.52
N ARG A 229 15.38 -16.24 1.00
CA ARG A 229 15.91 -17.57 0.64
C ARG A 229 17.00 -17.51 -0.42
N ARG A 230 16.83 -16.70 -1.46
CA ARG A 230 17.84 -16.53 -2.53
C ARG A 230 19.14 -15.96 -1.96
N ARG A 231 19.07 -14.97 -1.07
CA ARG A 231 20.25 -14.35 -0.44
C ARG A 231 20.96 -15.30 0.52
N SER A 232 20.23 -16.11 1.27
CA SER A 232 20.83 -17.14 2.13
C SER A 232 21.61 -18.18 1.32
N ARG A 233 21.04 -18.68 0.21
CA ARG A 233 21.71 -19.63 -0.68
C ARG A 233 23.00 -19.08 -1.29
N VAL A 234 23.00 -17.83 -1.75
CA VAL A 234 24.20 -17.19 -2.29
C VAL A 234 25.28 -17.06 -1.22
N ARG A 235 24.91 -16.75 0.03
CA ARG A 235 25.86 -16.68 1.15
C ARG A 235 26.43 -18.06 1.49
N GLU A 236 25.61 -19.11 1.52
CA GLU A 236 26.05 -20.49 1.74
C GLU A 236 27.00 -20.96 0.65
N GLN A 237 26.69 -20.71 -0.62
CA GLN A 237 27.55 -21.03 -1.76
C GLN A 237 28.89 -20.27 -1.69
N ALA A 238 28.88 -18.99 -1.33
CA ALA A 238 30.10 -18.20 -1.17
C ALA A 238 31.00 -18.72 -0.02
N VAL A 239 30.40 -19.21 1.06
CA VAL A 239 31.14 -19.86 2.17
C VAL A 239 31.69 -21.22 1.72
N ALA A 240 30.89 -22.02 1.00
CA ALA A 240 31.31 -23.33 0.51
C ALA A 240 32.43 -23.26 -0.54
N GLN A 241 32.46 -22.19 -1.35
CA GLN A 241 33.51 -21.94 -2.33
C GLN A 241 34.79 -21.33 -1.74
N ASN A 242 34.78 -20.89 -0.48
CA ASN A 242 35.96 -20.30 0.15
C ASN A 242 36.90 -21.40 0.69
N PRO A 243 38.13 -21.56 0.15
CA PRO A 243 39.03 -22.67 0.48
C PRO A 243 39.46 -22.70 1.96
N THR A 244 39.47 -21.56 2.66
CA THR A 244 39.71 -21.49 4.12
C THR A 244 38.53 -22.03 4.93
N SER A 245 37.27 -21.76 4.53
CA SER A 245 36.09 -22.34 5.19
C SER A 245 35.94 -23.83 4.91
N ARG A 246 36.35 -24.30 3.73
CA ARG A 246 36.41 -25.74 3.40
C ARG A 246 37.35 -26.49 4.34
N LYS A 247 38.52 -25.92 4.66
CA LYS A 247 39.47 -26.50 5.63
C LYS A 247 38.94 -26.50 7.05
N VAL A 248 38.28 -25.42 7.50
CA VAL A 248 37.68 -25.35 8.84
C VAL A 248 36.51 -26.33 9.00
N TYR A 249 35.63 -26.44 8.00
CA TYR A 249 34.51 -27.37 8.01
C TYR A 249 34.99 -28.83 7.95
N ALA A 250 35.93 -29.15 7.05
CA ALA A 250 36.53 -30.48 6.96
C ALA A 250 37.23 -30.85 8.27
N SER A 251 38.02 -29.94 8.86
CA SER A 251 38.65 -30.17 10.16
C SER A 251 37.62 -30.42 11.27
N SER A 252 36.53 -29.64 11.34
CA SER A 252 35.51 -29.82 12.37
C SER A 252 34.74 -31.14 12.24
N LYS A 253 34.53 -31.61 11.01
CA LYS A 253 33.82 -32.87 10.73
C LYS A 253 34.69 -34.09 11.07
N THR A 254 35.98 -34.05 10.72
CA THR A 254 36.93 -35.10 11.09
C THR A 254 37.14 -35.18 12.62
N SER A 255 37.10 -34.04 13.32
CA SER A 255 37.17 -34.00 14.79
C SER A 255 35.89 -34.52 15.47
N SER A 256 34.73 -34.31 14.86
CA SER A 256 33.44 -34.82 15.33
C SER A 256 33.34 -36.33 15.20
N ASP A 257 33.65 -36.86 14.01
CA ASP A 257 33.58 -38.30 13.72
C ASP A 257 34.62 -39.11 14.55
N ALA A 258 35.79 -38.52 14.81
CA ALA A 258 36.80 -39.12 15.69
C ALA A 258 36.42 -39.12 17.18
N ASN A 259 35.52 -38.22 17.60
CA ASN A 259 35.03 -38.15 18.97
C ASN A 259 33.85 -39.10 19.20
N GLU A 260 32.97 -39.28 18.21
CA GLU A 260 31.88 -40.28 18.28
C GLU A 260 32.40 -41.72 18.29
N GLY A 261 33.53 -42.02 17.62
CA GLY A 261 34.17 -43.34 17.66
C GLY A 261 34.91 -43.67 18.96
N ARG A 262 34.96 -42.75 19.94
CA ARG A 262 35.60 -42.96 21.26
C ARG A 262 34.62 -43.33 22.38
N TYR A 263 33.32 -43.28 22.10
CA TYR A 263 32.24 -43.60 23.06
C TYR A 263 31.39 -44.82 22.64
N ALA A 264 31.84 -45.56 21.63
CA ALA A 264 31.31 -46.88 21.25
C ALA A 264 32.34 -47.97 21.63
#